data_AF-A0A8T3S359-F1
#
_entry.id   AF-A0A8T3S359-F1
#
_cell.length_a   1.000
_cell.length_b   1.000
_cell.length_c   1.000
_cell.angle_alpha   90.00
_cell.angle_beta   90.00
_cell.angle_gamma   90.00
#
_symmetry.space_group_name_H-M   'P 1'
#
loop_
_entity.id
_entity.type
_entity.pdbx_description
1 polymer ?
#
loop_
_entity_poly.entity_id
_entity_poly.type
_entity_poly.pdbx_seq_one_letter_code
_entity_poly.pdbx_strand_id
1 'polypeptide(L)'
;MATDAVAGRALGAWVQGVQFLGEGLLLGGISFLLGTILASLRGGGADVQARLGRAVHTLRMPITAKLFIGLMALGMMVEMAQFGLYAYAATLAADPSFATLSAWLGPLREFGLGLLLSGIVLALATIARVLGFQFHRVTGLIGRAPHSNEVKS
;
A
#
# COMPACT_ATOMS: atom_id res chain seq x y z
N MET A 1 -28.69 16.32 -30.83
CA MET A 1 -27.57 15.51 -31.37
C MET A 1 -26.20 16.03 -30.92
N ALA A 2 -25.83 17.29 -31.17
CA ALA A 2 -24.52 17.82 -30.72
C ALA A 2 -24.43 18.02 -29.19
N THR A 3 -25.50 18.48 -28.56
CA THR A 3 -25.61 18.64 -27.10
C THR A 3 -25.54 17.31 -26.36
N ASP A 4 -26.17 16.26 -26.90
CA ASP A 4 -26.17 14.91 -26.32
C ASP A 4 -24.76 14.30 -26.33
N ALA A 5 -23.98 14.57 -27.39
CA ALA A 5 -22.60 14.11 -27.50
C ALA A 5 -21.66 14.82 -26.49
N VAL A 6 -21.85 16.13 -26.27
CA VAL A 6 -21.09 16.89 -25.28
C VAL A 6 -21.42 16.41 -23.86
N ALA A 7 -22.71 16.24 -23.55
CA ALA A 7 -23.14 15.70 -22.28
C ALA A 7 -22.58 14.28 -22.04
N GLY A 8 -22.61 13.42 -23.05
CA GLY A 8 -22.05 12.08 -22.98
C GLY A 8 -20.55 12.04 -22.67
N ARG A 9 -19.75 12.94 -23.27
CA ARG A 9 -18.31 13.04 -22.97
C ARG A 9 -18.04 13.55 -21.56
N ALA A 10 -18.77 14.57 -21.13
CA ALA A 10 -18.63 15.11 -19.77
C ALA A 10 -18.99 14.06 -18.71
N LEU A 11 -20.12 13.37 -18.90
CA LEU A 11 -20.53 12.27 -18.03
C LEU A 11 -19.53 11.12 -18.04
N GLY A 12 -19.01 10.73 -19.21
CA GLY A 12 -17.97 9.71 -19.32
C GLY A 12 -16.70 10.05 -18.53
N ALA A 13 -16.25 11.30 -18.61
CA ALA A 13 -15.10 11.78 -17.84
C ALA A 13 -15.35 11.73 -16.32
N TRP A 14 -16.55 12.11 -15.87
CA TRP A 14 -16.94 12.00 -14.46
C TRP A 14 -16.99 10.56 -13.97
N VAL A 15 -17.62 9.66 -14.72
CA VAL A 15 -17.69 8.24 -14.37
C VAL A 15 -16.30 7.65 -14.24
N GLN A 16 -15.41 7.90 -15.21
CA GLN A 16 -14.04 7.42 -15.16
C GLN A 16 -13.25 8.00 -13.99
N GLY A 17 -13.36 9.30 -13.75
CA GLY A 17 -12.69 9.96 -12.63
C GLY A 17 -13.13 9.39 -11.27
N VAL A 18 -14.45 9.25 -11.05
CA VAL A 18 -15.01 8.75 -9.79
C VAL A 18 -14.68 7.28 -9.58
N GLN A 19 -14.82 6.44 -10.62
CA GLN A 19 -14.49 5.02 -10.54
C GLN A 19 -13.02 4.85 -10.13
N PHE A 20 -12.13 5.59 -10.78
CA PHE A 20 -10.70 5.47 -10.50
C PHE A 20 -10.31 5.98 -9.12
N LEU A 21 -10.88 7.10 -8.68
CA LEU A 21 -10.72 7.57 -7.31
C LEU A 21 -11.19 6.53 -6.29
N GLY A 22 -12.29 5.84 -6.58
CA GLY A 22 -12.81 4.75 -5.74
C GLY A 22 -11.86 3.55 -5.66
N GLU A 23 -11.32 3.11 -6.80
CA GLU A 23 -10.31 2.04 -6.87
C GLU A 23 -9.07 2.41 -6.02
N GLY A 24 -8.60 3.64 -6.17
CA GLY A 24 -7.50 4.20 -5.41
C GLY A 24 -7.71 4.23 -3.91
N LEU A 25 -8.86 4.75 -3.46
CA LEU A 25 -9.24 4.76 -2.05
C LEU A 25 -9.36 3.34 -1.48
N LEU A 26 -9.87 2.38 -2.25
CA LEU A 26 -9.95 0.98 -1.86
C LEU A 26 -8.57 0.37 -1.67
N LEU A 27 -7.65 0.56 -2.62
CA LEU A 27 -6.27 0.10 -2.52
C LEU A 27 -5.50 0.81 -1.39
N GLY A 28 -5.78 2.09 -1.16
CA GLY A 28 -5.29 2.86 -0.02
C GLY A 28 -5.75 2.27 1.31
N GLY A 29 -7.02 1.88 1.43
CA GLY A 29 -7.58 1.20 2.60
C GLY A 29 -6.92 -0.16 2.86
N ILE A 30 -6.74 -0.97 1.81
CA ILE A 30 -6.01 -2.25 1.89
C ILE A 30 -4.58 -2.03 2.39
N SER A 31 -3.91 -1.01 1.86
CA SER A 31 -2.54 -0.70 2.23
C SER A 31 -2.42 -0.21 3.67
N PHE A 32 -3.38 0.61 4.12
CA PHE A 32 -3.47 0.98 5.53
C PHE A 32 -3.58 -0.25 6.42
N LEU A 33 -4.46 -1.20 6.06
CA LEU A 33 -4.60 -2.48 6.78
C LEU A 33 -3.30 -3.30 6.78
N LEU A 34 -2.58 -3.38 5.66
CA LEU A 34 -1.28 -4.05 5.61
C LEU A 34 -0.24 -3.37 6.52
N GLY A 35 -0.27 -2.03 6.59
CA GLY A 35 0.55 -1.25 7.51
C GLY A 35 0.25 -1.55 8.97
N THR A 36 -1.03 -1.66 9.35
CA THR A 36 -1.43 -2.00 10.72
C THR A 36 -1.07 -3.44 11.08
N ILE A 37 -1.21 -4.39 10.15
CA ILE A 37 -0.75 -5.78 10.32
C ILE A 37 0.76 -5.81 10.55
N LEU A 38 1.54 -5.10 9.73
CA LEU A 38 3.00 -5.06 9.90
C LEU A 38 3.40 -4.45 11.26
N ALA A 39 2.71 -3.41 11.70
CA ALA A 39 2.94 -2.79 13.00
C ALA A 39 2.62 -3.75 14.16
N SER A 40 1.48 -4.44 14.10
CA SER A 40 1.06 -5.39 15.14
C SER A 40 2.00 -6.59 15.22
N LEU A 41 2.45 -7.12 14.08
CA LEU A 41 3.46 -8.19 14.04
C LEU A 41 4.75 -7.72 14.72
N ARG A 42 5.27 -6.54 14.38
CA ARG A 42 6.50 -6.01 14.99
C ARG A 42 6.36 -5.81 16.50
N GLY A 43 5.20 -5.33 16.96
CA GLY A 43 4.89 -5.18 18.39
C GLY A 43 4.80 -6.52 19.13
N GLY A 44 4.03 -7.48 18.60
CA GLY A 44 3.84 -8.79 19.24
C GLY A 44 5.15 -9.58 19.41
N GLY A 45 6.09 -9.47 18.45
CA GLY A 45 7.41 -10.08 18.57
C GLY A 45 8.31 -9.46 19.64
N ALA A 46 8.07 -8.19 20.01
CA ALA A 46 8.76 -7.53 21.13
C ALA A 46 8.19 -8.01 22.47
N ASP A 47 6.86 -8.12 22.59
CA ASP A 47 6.19 -8.57 23.82
C ASP A 47 6.56 -10.01 24.20
N VAL A 48 6.68 -10.91 23.20
CA VAL A 48 7.13 -12.29 23.45
C VAL A 48 8.54 -12.33 24.03
N GLN A 49 9.45 -11.46 23.55
CA GLN A 49 10.81 -11.38 24.08
C GLN A 49 10.85 -10.80 25.50
N ALA A 50 10.02 -9.78 25.77
CA ALA A 50 9.88 -9.18 27.09
C ALA A 50 9.38 -10.18 28.14
N ARG A 51 8.37 -10.99 27.78
CA ARG A 51 7.81 -12.03 28.67
C ARG A 51 8.78 -13.17 28.98
N LEU A 52 9.78 -13.39 28.13
CA LEU A 52 10.84 -14.39 28.33
C LEU A 52 12.06 -13.83 29.08
N GLY A 53 11.94 -12.63 29.66
CA GLY A 53 13.01 -11.99 30.44
C GLY A 53 14.26 -11.64 29.63
N ARG A 54 14.18 -11.62 28.30
CA ARG A 54 15.29 -11.27 27.42
C ARG A 54 15.22 -9.81 27.00
N ALA A 55 16.38 -9.17 26.83
CA ALA A 55 16.49 -7.82 26.31
C ALA A 55 15.77 -7.72 24.96
N VAL A 56 14.82 -6.79 24.86
CA VAL A 56 13.98 -6.58 23.68
C VAL A 56 14.84 -5.96 22.58
N HIS A 57 15.29 -6.80 21.64
CA HIS A 57 15.88 -6.30 20.40
C HIS A 57 14.76 -6.05 19.40
N THR A 58 14.37 -4.78 19.24
CA THR A 58 13.48 -4.37 18.15
C THR A 58 14.25 -4.35 16.83
N LEU A 59 13.64 -4.91 15.79
CA LEU A 59 14.21 -4.88 14.44
C LEU A 59 14.09 -3.45 13.89
N ARG A 60 15.24 -2.87 13.50
CA ARG A 60 15.31 -1.56 12.81
C ARG A 60 14.35 -1.56 11.63
N MET A 61 13.64 -0.45 11.42
CA MET A 61 12.59 -0.37 10.39
C MET A 61 13.15 -0.77 9.02
N PRO A 62 12.63 -1.82 8.37
CA PRO A 62 13.17 -2.30 7.11
C PRO A 62 12.95 -1.28 6.00
N ILE A 63 13.92 -1.13 5.10
CA ILE A 63 13.85 -0.18 3.97
C ILE A 63 12.61 -0.44 3.12
N THR A 64 12.22 -1.70 2.95
CA THR A 64 11.02 -2.10 2.20
C THR A 64 9.73 -1.53 2.80
N ALA A 65 9.63 -1.38 4.13
CA ALA A 65 8.47 -0.74 4.76
C ALA A 65 8.41 0.77 4.45
N LYS A 66 9.57 1.44 4.35
CA LYS A 66 9.62 2.86 4.00
C LYS A 66 9.28 3.08 2.53
N LEU A 67 9.82 2.25 1.65
CA LEU A 67 9.51 2.26 0.22
C LEU A 67 8.03 1.97 -0.02
N PHE A 68 7.43 1.05 0.74
CA PHE A 68 5.98 0.80 0.68
C PHE A 68 5.19 2.09 0.96
N ILE A 69 5.46 2.77 2.07
CA ILE A 69 4.76 4.01 2.43
C ILE A 69 4.98 5.09 1.36
N GLY A 70 6.20 5.22 0.85
CA GLY A 70 6.54 6.17 -0.21
C GLY A 70 5.79 5.90 -1.52
N LEU A 71 5.79 4.66 -2.00
CA LEU A 71 5.07 4.25 -3.21
C LEU A 71 3.56 4.43 -3.07
N MET A 72 3.01 4.12 -1.90
CA MET A 72 1.60 4.34 -1.63
C MET A 72 1.22 5.82 -1.64
N ALA A 73 2.01 6.67 -0.98
CA ALA A 73 1.77 8.10 -1.00
C ALA A 73 1.85 8.67 -2.43
N LEU A 74 2.85 8.24 -3.21
CA LEU A 74 2.99 8.65 -4.60
C LEU A 74 1.82 8.17 -5.48
N GLY A 75 1.40 6.91 -5.34
CA GLY A 75 0.25 6.37 -6.05
C GLY A 75 -1.01 7.17 -5.76
N MET A 76 -1.33 7.41 -4.48
CA MET A 76 -2.49 8.22 -4.08
C MET A 76 -2.43 9.64 -4.62
N MET A 77 -1.24 10.27 -4.65
CA MET A 77 -1.08 11.60 -5.23
C MET A 77 -1.36 11.60 -6.73
N VAL A 78 -0.88 10.60 -7.46
CA VAL A 78 -1.15 10.44 -8.90
C VAL A 78 -2.65 10.27 -9.15
N GLU A 79 -3.34 9.47 -8.34
CA GLU A 79 -4.79 9.28 -8.47
C GLU A 79 -5.59 10.53 -8.16
N MET A 80 -5.22 11.27 -7.12
CA MET A 80 -5.83 12.56 -6.80
C MET A 80 -5.65 13.56 -7.94
N ALA A 81 -4.45 13.65 -8.50
CA ALA A 81 -4.16 14.50 -9.66
C ALA A 81 -4.99 14.07 -10.87
N GLN A 82 -5.08 12.76 -11.13
CA GLN A 82 -5.83 12.21 -12.23
C GLN A 82 -7.33 12.46 -12.11
N PHE A 83 -7.92 12.31 -10.92
CA PHE A 83 -9.31 12.67 -10.66
C PHE A 83 -9.55 14.15 -11.01
N GLY A 84 -8.66 15.04 -10.58
CA GLY A 84 -8.71 16.46 -10.93
C GLY A 84 -8.65 16.70 -12.45
N LEU A 85 -7.79 15.98 -13.16
CA LEU A 85 -7.70 16.07 -14.61
C LEU A 85 -8.96 15.55 -15.33
N TYR A 86 -9.59 14.48 -14.83
CA TYR A 86 -10.88 14.00 -15.35
C TYR A 86 -12.02 15.01 -15.12
N ALA A 87 -12.07 15.60 -13.93
CA ALA A 87 -13.03 16.66 -13.62
C ALA A 87 -12.80 17.89 -14.52
N TYR A 88 -11.55 18.26 -14.76
CA TYR A 88 -11.19 19.33 -15.69
C TYR A 88 -11.56 18.98 -17.14
N ALA A 89 -11.29 17.75 -17.59
CA ALA A 89 -11.68 17.27 -18.92
C ALA A 89 -13.19 17.37 -19.16
N ALA A 90 -14.01 17.14 -18.13
CA ALA A 90 -15.46 17.28 -18.23
C ALA A 90 -15.89 18.72 -18.58
N THR A 91 -15.13 19.74 -18.15
CA THR A 91 -15.40 21.15 -18.50
C THR A 91 -15.07 21.49 -19.95
N LEU A 92 -14.20 20.70 -20.59
CA LEU A 92 -13.74 20.87 -21.97
C LEU A 92 -14.52 20.01 -22.97
N ALA A 93 -15.65 19.41 -22.59
CA ALA A 93 -16.35 18.40 -23.40
C ALA A 93 -16.80 18.88 -24.80
N ALA A 94 -16.93 20.20 -25.01
CA ALA A 94 -17.24 20.83 -26.30
C ALA A 94 -15.99 21.27 -27.09
N ASP A 95 -14.81 21.25 -26.49
CA ASP A 95 -13.56 21.77 -27.03
C ASP A 95 -12.74 20.63 -27.68
N PRO A 96 -12.05 20.87 -28.82
CA PRO A 96 -11.15 19.87 -29.42
C PRO A 96 -10.02 19.40 -28.49
N SER A 97 -9.59 20.22 -27.52
CA SER A 97 -8.56 19.87 -26.53
C SER A 97 -8.93 18.67 -25.64
N PHE A 98 -10.22 18.33 -25.54
CA PHE A 98 -10.69 17.14 -24.83
C PHE A 98 -9.98 15.86 -25.32
N ALA A 99 -9.80 15.71 -26.63
CA ALA A 99 -9.18 14.53 -27.22
C ALA A 99 -7.70 14.39 -26.82
N THR A 100 -6.95 15.49 -26.83
CA THR A 100 -5.53 15.49 -26.46
C THR A 100 -5.34 15.19 -24.97
N LEU A 101 -6.16 15.80 -24.11
CA LEU A 101 -6.09 15.56 -22.67
C LEU A 101 -6.47 14.11 -22.34
N SER A 102 -7.59 13.63 -22.89
CA SER A 102 -8.09 12.27 -22.63
C SER A 102 -7.15 11.16 -23.10
N ALA A 103 -6.35 11.40 -24.15
CA ALA A 103 -5.33 10.45 -24.61
C ALA A 103 -4.28 10.13 -23.54
N TRP A 104 -3.97 11.07 -22.64
CA TRP A 104 -2.98 10.87 -21.57
C TRP A 104 -3.58 10.37 -20.25
N LEU A 105 -4.89 10.52 -20.05
CA LEU A 105 -5.57 10.08 -18.83
C LEU A 105 -5.53 8.56 -18.65
N GLY A 106 -5.65 7.79 -19.74
CA GLY A 106 -5.55 6.34 -19.72
C GLY A 106 -4.18 5.84 -19.24
N PRO A 107 -3.06 6.25 -19.90
CA PRO A 107 -1.72 5.88 -19.45
C PRO A 107 -1.39 6.32 -18.02
N LEU A 108 -1.81 7.54 -17.63
CA LEU A 108 -1.61 8.03 -16.26
C LEU A 108 -2.32 7.15 -15.23
N ARG A 109 -3.50 6.62 -15.57
CA ARG A 109 -4.27 5.70 -14.74
C ARG A 109 -3.49 4.45 -14.40
N GLU A 110 -3.01 3.79 -15.44
CA GLU A 110 -2.29 2.53 -15.30
C GLU A 110 -0.97 2.74 -14.54
N PHE A 111 -0.34 3.91 -14.72
CA PHE A 111 0.84 4.28 -13.96
C PHE A 111 0.53 4.44 -12.46
N GLY A 112 -0.57 5.14 -12.11
CA GLY A 112 -1.03 5.28 -10.72
C GLY A 112 -1.33 3.92 -10.07
N LEU A 113 -2.07 3.05 -10.77
CA LEU A 113 -2.34 1.68 -10.32
C LEU A 113 -1.06 0.87 -10.15
N GLY A 114 -0.14 0.98 -11.09
CA GLY A 114 1.15 0.31 -11.03
C GLY A 114 1.93 0.69 -9.77
N LEU A 115 1.94 1.99 -9.42
CA LEU A 115 2.57 2.47 -8.19
C LEU A 115 1.90 1.88 -6.94
N LEU A 116 0.57 1.92 -6.83
CA LEU A 116 -0.14 1.36 -5.69
C LEU A 116 0.06 -0.15 -5.53
N LEU A 117 -0.10 -0.91 -6.63
CA LEU A 117 0.09 -2.35 -6.63
C LEU A 117 1.54 -2.72 -6.30
N SER A 118 2.53 -1.96 -6.80
CA SER A 118 3.93 -2.17 -6.44
C SER A 118 4.17 -1.93 -4.94
N GLY A 119 3.51 -0.94 -4.34
CA GLY A 119 3.50 -0.69 -2.91
C GLY A 119 2.94 -1.88 -2.13
N ILE A 120 1.78 -2.39 -2.54
CA ILE A 120 1.13 -3.56 -1.92
C ILE A 120 2.04 -4.79 -1.99
N VAL A 121 2.63 -5.08 -3.14
CA VAL A 121 3.57 -6.21 -3.31
C VAL A 121 4.76 -6.07 -2.34
N LEU A 122 5.29 -4.85 -2.18
CA LEU A 122 6.40 -4.60 -1.28
C LEU A 122 6.01 -4.72 0.20
N ALA A 123 4.78 -4.34 0.56
CA ALA A 123 4.23 -4.55 1.90
C ALA A 123 4.14 -6.05 2.22
N LEU A 124 3.59 -6.85 1.30
CA LEU A 124 3.48 -8.30 1.45
C LEU A 124 4.87 -8.96 1.58
N ALA A 125 5.84 -8.55 0.75
CA ALA A 125 7.22 -9.02 0.86
C ALA A 125 7.85 -8.67 2.23
N THR A 126 7.51 -7.51 2.79
CA THR A 126 7.97 -7.09 4.11
C THR A 126 7.35 -7.94 5.22
N ILE A 127 6.04 -8.20 5.14
CA ILE A 127 5.32 -9.06 6.09
C ILE A 127 5.92 -10.48 6.07
N ALA A 128 6.16 -11.06 4.89
CA ALA A 128 6.77 -12.38 4.77
C ALA A 128 8.14 -12.47 5.44
N ARG A 129 8.99 -11.45 5.28
CA ARG A 129 10.30 -11.36 5.94
C ARG A 129 10.19 -11.26 7.45
N VAL A 130 9.25 -10.44 7.96
CA VAL A 130 9.03 -10.29 9.41
C VAL A 130 8.52 -11.59 10.03
N LEU A 131 7.56 -12.26 9.40
CA LEU A 131 7.03 -13.54 9.86
C LEU A 131 8.12 -14.63 9.89
N GLY A 132 8.95 -14.72 8.84
CA GLY A 132 10.06 -15.68 8.80
C GLY A 132 11.07 -15.47 9.94
N PHE A 133 11.42 -14.22 10.24
CA PHE A 133 12.29 -13.89 11.37
C PHE A 133 11.65 -14.29 12.72
N GLN A 134 10.37 -13.98 12.91
CA GLN A 134 9.66 -14.33 14.16
C GLN A 134 9.58 -15.83 14.38
N PHE A 135 9.26 -16.60 13.34
CA PHE A 135 9.22 -18.05 13.40
C PHE A 135 10.57 -18.66 13.80
N HIS A 136 11.67 -18.18 13.21
CA HIS A 136 13.02 -18.64 13.56
C HIS A 136 13.40 -18.29 15.01
N ARG A 137 12.99 -17.12 15.51
CA ARG A 137 13.26 -16.71 16.89
C ARG A 137 12.47 -17.55 17.90
N VAL A 138 11.19 -17.80 17.66
CA VAL A 138 10.35 -18.61 18.56
C VAL A 138 10.86 -20.05 18.64
N THR A 139 11.16 -20.68 17.50
CA THR A 139 11.70 -22.04 17.46
C THR A 139 13.08 -22.15 18.13
N GLY A 140 13.96 -21.17 17.93
CA GLY A 140 15.26 -21.11 18.62
C GLY A 140 15.17 -20.86 20.13
N LEU A 141 14.07 -20.29 20.63
CA LEU A 141 13.81 -20.14 22.07
C LEU A 141 13.32 -21.44 22.69
N ILE A 142 12.42 -22.16 22.01
CA ILE A 142 11.92 -23.46 22.46
C ILE A 142 13.04 -24.52 22.48
N GLY A 143 13.92 -24.52 21.47
CA GLY A 143 15.07 -25.44 21.41
C GLY A 143 16.16 -25.18 22.46
N ARG A 144 16.11 -24.08 23.21
CA ARG A 144 17.01 -23.77 24.34
C ARG A 144 16.29 -23.76 25.69
N ALA A 145 15.24 -24.58 25.84
CA ALA A 145 14.71 -24.88 27.16
C ALA A 145 15.85 -25.50 28.02
N PRO A 146 16.07 -25.01 29.26
CA PRO A 146 17.25 -25.39 30.03
C PRO A 146 17.20 -26.86 30.42
N HIS A 147 18.15 -27.64 29.90
CA HIS A 147 18.57 -28.86 30.59
C HIS A 147 19.27 -28.43 31.87
N SER A 148 18.70 -28.90 32.97
CA SER A 148 19.22 -28.94 34.33
C SER A 148 20.73 -28.75 34.44
N ASN A 149 21.14 -27.71 35.19
CA ASN A 149 22.46 -27.69 35.80
C ASN A 149 22.58 -28.94 36.69
N GLU A 150 23.39 -29.90 36.26
CA GLU A 150 23.89 -30.95 37.15
C GLU A 150 24.67 -30.28 38.28
N VAL A 151 24.23 -30.59 39.50
CA VAL A 151 24.95 -30.41 40.74
C VAL A 151 26.27 -31.17 40.60
N LYS A 152 27.38 -30.46 40.42
CA LYS A 152 28.70 -31.03 40.69
C LYS A 152 29.01 -30.84 42.17
N SER A 153 28.98 -31.98 42.85
CA SER A 153 29.43 -32.26 44.21
C SER A 153 30.86 -31.79 44.48
#